data_AF-A0A2P6TSG3-F1
#
_entry.id   AF-A0A2P6TSG3-F1
#
_cell.length_a   1.000
_cell.length_b   1.000
_cell.length_c   1.000
_cell.angle_alpha   90.00
_cell.angle_beta   90.00
_cell.angle_gamma   90.00
#
_symmetry.space_group_name_H-M   'P 1'
#
loop_
_entity.id
_entity.type
_entity.pdbx_description
1 polymer ?
#
loop_
_entity_poly.entity_id
_entity_poly.type
_entity_poly.pdbx_seq_one_letter_code
_entity_poly.pdbx_strand_id
1 'polypeptide(L)'
;MPGLLQALALALGFEPAAGSPEHRELLYRARKERSDQLAKPPGQRDEARLLELTKRVLRLRAEAAQAWAQRMRRSADMMLQQPDSGCCRDCVRVRLRVVASLRANAAWHEEWVRISTLRLQALEQGHPSPPLTLPHLDLQPHLAEGVPEDLPPSIDRCAACQEALDKHLFLERDLLARADADP
;
A
#
# COMPACT_ATOMS: atom_id res chain seq x y z
N MET A 1 1.51 15.12 -24.06
CA MET A 1 2.68 14.25 -24.34
C MET A 1 3.70 14.41 -23.21
N PRO A 2 3.70 13.53 -22.19
CA PRO A 2 4.56 13.70 -21.00
C PRO A 2 5.99 13.13 -21.15
N GLY A 3 6.29 12.40 -22.23
CA GLY A 3 7.49 11.54 -22.29
C GLY A 3 8.85 12.23 -22.39
N LEU A 4 8.94 13.45 -22.93
CA LEU A 4 10.25 14.08 -23.22
C LEU A 4 10.89 14.69 -21.96
N LEU A 5 10.13 15.47 -21.20
CA LEU A 5 10.59 16.05 -19.92
C LEU A 5 10.91 14.96 -18.89
N GLN A 6 10.22 13.83 -18.99
CA GLN A 6 10.38 12.67 -18.11
C GLN A 6 11.64 11.86 -18.43
N ALA A 7 11.92 11.63 -19.72
CA ALA A 7 13.17 11.01 -20.14
C ALA A 7 14.38 11.88 -19.76
N LEU A 8 14.25 13.21 -19.87
CA LEU A 8 15.24 14.17 -19.40
C LEU A 8 15.43 14.14 -17.89
N ALA A 9 14.36 14.10 -17.10
CA ALA A 9 14.46 14.01 -15.64
C ALA A 9 15.18 12.73 -15.19
N LEU A 10 14.85 11.58 -15.78
CA LEU A 10 15.53 10.31 -15.50
C LEU A 10 17.01 10.33 -15.95
N ALA A 11 17.30 10.92 -17.12
CA ALA A 11 18.67 11.08 -17.61
C ALA A 11 19.51 12.05 -16.76
N LEU A 12 18.87 13.01 -16.09
CA LEU A 12 19.48 13.95 -15.15
C LEU A 12 19.56 13.38 -13.72
N GLY A 13 19.15 12.13 -13.49
CA GLY A 13 19.24 11.45 -12.20
C GLY A 13 18.12 11.82 -11.21
N PHE A 14 17.04 12.45 -11.66
CA PHE A 14 15.86 12.64 -10.81
C PHE A 14 15.12 11.32 -10.64
N GLU A 15 15.08 10.83 -9.40
CA GLU A 15 14.28 9.66 -9.06
C GLU A 15 12.78 10.02 -9.04
N PRO A 16 11.90 9.18 -9.62
CA PRO A 16 10.47 9.41 -9.56
C PRO A 16 9.96 9.49 -8.13
N ALA A 17 9.04 10.43 -7.88
CA ALA A 17 8.41 10.57 -6.57
C ALA A 17 7.73 9.26 -6.15
N ALA A 18 7.97 8.85 -4.91
CA ALA A 18 7.42 7.62 -4.35
C ALA A 18 5.89 7.53 -4.54
N GLY A 19 5.41 6.39 -5.06
CA GLY A 19 3.99 6.14 -5.28
C GLY A 19 3.40 6.77 -6.56
N SER A 20 4.17 7.54 -7.33
CA SER A 20 3.77 8.03 -8.66
C SER A 20 3.61 6.88 -9.68
N PRO A 21 2.91 7.09 -10.81
CA PRO A 21 2.83 6.09 -11.88
C PRO A 21 4.19 5.58 -12.35
N GLU A 22 5.19 6.45 -12.43
CA GLU A 22 6.54 6.11 -12.86
C GLU A 22 7.29 5.30 -11.82
N HIS A 23 7.14 5.65 -10.53
CA HIS A 23 7.71 4.86 -9.44
C HIS A 23 7.12 3.44 -9.42
N ARG A 24 5.81 3.31 -9.70
CA ARG A 24 5.15 2.01 -9.85
C ARG A 24 5.67 1.22 -11.04
N GLU A 25 5.90 1.89 -12.17
CA GLU A 25 6.49 1.27 -13.36
C GLU A 25 7.93 0.78 -13.08
N LEU A 26 8.74 1.56 -12.36
CA LEU A 26 10.06 1.13 -11.92
C LEU A 26 10.00 -0.10 -11.01
N LEU A 27 9.08 -0.12 -10.04
CA LEU A 27 8.87 -1.26 -9.16
C LEU A 27 8.42 -2.49 -9.96
N TYR A 28 7.50 -2.33 -10.91
CA TYR A 28 7.02 -3.42 -11.76
C TYR A 28 8.15 -4.00 -12.62
N ARG A 29 8.95 -3.16 -13.27
CA ARG A 29 10.11 -3.61 -14.05
C ARG A 29 11.14 -4.32 -13.19
N ALA A 30 11.49 -3.76 -12.03
CA ALA A 30 12.44 -4.40 -11.12
C ALA A 30 11.94 -5.76 -10.60
N ARG A 31 10.63 -5.88 -10.30
CA ARG A 31 10.00 -7.16 -9.94
C ARG A 31 10.08 -8.16 -11.09
N LYS A 32 9.77 -7.73 -12.31
CA LYS A 32 9.85 -8.57 -13.50
C LYS A 32 11.28 -9.05 -13.76
N GLU A 33 12.27 -8.16 -13.78
CA GLU A 33 13.68 -8.51 -13.95
C GLU A 33 14.16 -9.53 -12.88
N ARG A 34 13.73 -9.34 -11.62
CA ARG A 34 14.01 -10.30 -10.54
C ARG A 34 13.38 -11.66 -10.80
N SER A 35 12.11 -11.69 -11.21
CA SER A 35 11.39 -12.92 -11.53
C SER A 35 12.01 -13.65 -12.72
N ASP A 36 12.38 -12.92 -13.77
CA ASP A 36 13.06 -13.46 -14.95
C ASP A 36 14.41 -14.09 -14.57
N GLN A 37 15.12 -13.48 -13.61
CA GLN A 37 16.36 -14.04 -13.06
C GLN A 37 16.12 -15.31 -12.23
N LEU A 38 15.08 -15.33 -11.39
CA LEU A 38 14.70 -16.51 -10.59
C LEU A 38 14.21 -17.68 -11.47
N ALA A 39 13.57 -17.37 -12.59
CA ALA A 39 13.07 -18.36 -13.54
C ALA A 39 14.20 -19.11 -14.28
N LYS A 40 15.44 -18.57 -14.28
CA LYS A 40 16.59 -19.27 -14.85
C LYS A 40 16.90 -20.56 -14.06
N PRO A 41 17.43 -21.61 -14.70
CA PRO A 41 17.92 -22.80 -13.99
C PRO A 41 19.01 -22.47 -12.97
N PRO A 42 19.17 -23.23 -11.86
CA PRO A 42 20.15 -22.95 -10.80
C PRO A 42 21.62 -22.76 -11.26
N GLY A 43 22.04 -23.35 -12.38
CA GLY A 43 23.39 -23.15 -12.95
C GLY A 43 23.54 -21.97 -13.91
N GLN A 44 22.45 -21.27 -14.23
CA GLN A 44 22.42 -20.10 -15.12
C GLN A 44 21.99 -18.82 -14.37
N ARG A 45 21.76 -18.93 -13.06
CA ARG A 45 21.46 -17.79 -12.19
C ARG A 45 22.75 -17.06 -11.86
N ASP A 46 22.76 -15.79 -12.21
CA ASP A 46 23.66 -14.80 -11.63
C ASP A 46 23.09 -14.36 -10.27
N GLU A 47 23.70 -14.89 -9.21
CA GLU A 47 23.34 -14.63 -7.81
C GLU A 47 23.65 -13.17 -7.40
N ALA A 48 24.71 -12.57 -7.95
CA ALA A 48 25.05 -11.18 -7.66
C ALA A 48 23.99 -10.24 -8.24
N ARG A 49 23.55 -10.49 -9.48
CA ARG A 49 22.45 -9.76 -10.10
C ARG A 49 21.13 -9.97 -9.37
N LEU A 50 20.84 -11.20 -8.93
CA LEU A 50 19.63 -11.50 -8.16
C LEU A 50 19.60 -10.74 -6.83
N LEU A 51 20.74 -10.66 -6.13
CA LEU A 51 20.88 -9.89 -4.89
C LEU A 51 20.66 -8.39 -5.14
N GLU A 52 21.28 -7.83 -6.17
CA GLU A 52 21.10 -6.41 -6.57
C GLU A 52 19.63 -6.09 -6.84
N LEU A 53 18.97 -6.91 -7.67
CA LEU A 53 17.55 -6.76 -8.02
C LEU A 53 16.66 -6.90 -6.79
N THR A 54 16.97 -7.83 -5.88
CA THR A 54 16.22 -8.01 -4.64
C THR A 54 16.30 -6.77 -3.76
N LYS A 55 17.51 -6.22 -3.55
CA LYS A 55 17.70 -4.96 -2.81
C LYS A 55 16.93 -3.81 -3.45
N ARG A 56 16.98 -3.69 -4.79
CA ARG A 56 16.25 -2.66 -5.53
C ARG A 56 14.74 -2.77 -5.36
N VAL A 57 14.18 -3.98 -5.46
CA VAL A 57 12.74 -4.20 -5.24
C VAL A 57 12.33 -3.84 -3.82
N LEU A 58 13.14 -4.20 -2.81
CA LEU A 58 12.83 -3.88 -1.40
C LEU A 58 12.82 -2.37 -1.15
N ARG A 59 13.78 -1.60 -1.69
CA ARG A 59 13.79 -0.12 -1.59
C ARG A 59 12.55 0.50 -2.21
N LEU A 60 12.28 0.17 -3.47
CA LEU A 60 11.12 0.69 -4.20
C LEU A 60 9.80 0.29 -3.51
N ARG A 61 9.71 -0.91 -2.95
CA ARG A 61 8.53 -1.35 -2.19
C ARG A 61 8.34 -0.53 -0.92
N ALA A 62 9.40 -0.30 -0.15
CA ALA A 62 9.34 0.52 1.07
C ALA A 62 8.89 1.95 0.75
N GLU A 63 9.47 2.58 -0.26
CA GLU A 63 9.07 3.93 -0.70
C GLU A 63 7.61 4.00 -1.15
N ALA A 64 7.17 3.04 -1.97
CA ALA A 64 5.79 2.99 -2.45
C ALA A 64 4.81 2.79 -1.29
N ALA A 65 5.11 1.88 -0.37
CA ALA A 65 4.29 1.62 0.81
C ALA A 65 4.22 2.85 1.72
N GLN A 66 5.34 3.56 1.93
CA GLN A 66 5.36 4.78 2.72
C GLN A 66 4.49 5.88 2.09
N ALA A 67 4.59 6.08 0.77
CA ALA A 67 3.75 7.05 0.06
C ALA A 67 2.26 6.73 0.18
N TRP A 68 1.90 5.44 0.09
CA TRP A 68 0.53 4.98 0.29
C TRP A 68 0.04 5.20 1.73
N ALA A 69 0.84 4.83 2.74
CA ALA A 69 0.49 5.06 4.14
C ALA A 69 0.21 6.54 4.43
N GLN A 70 1.10 7.42 3.97
CA GLN A 70 0.90 8.87 4.13
C GLN A 70 -0.34 9.38 3.41
N ARG A 71 -0.64 8.86 2.21
CA ARG A 71 -1.88 9.21 1.48
C ARG A 71 -3.11 8.80 2.28
N MET A 72 -3.13 7.59 2.81
CA MET A 72 -4.26 7.08 3.59
C MET A 72 -4.48 7.89 4.88
N ARG A 73 -3.39 8.23 5.60
CA ARG A 73 -3.46 9.13 6.76
C ARG A 73 -4.07 10.48 6.40
N ARG A 74 -3.56 11.14 5.35
CA ARG A 74 -4.11 12.43 4.89
C ARG A 74 -5.60 12.33 4.52
N SER A 75 -6.01 11.25 3.87
CA SER A 75 -7.42 11.02 3.55
C SER A 75 -8.27 10.83 4.81
N ALA A 76 -7.77 10.12 5.83
CA ALA A 76 -8.47 9.97 7.11
C ALA A 76 -8.62 11.33 7.82
N ASP A 77 -7.55 12.14 7.86
CA ASP A 77 -7.58 13.46 8.47
C ASP A 77 -8.54 14.41 7.75
N MET A 78 -8.53 14.41 6.41
CA MET A 78 -9.50 15.15 5.60
C MET A 78 -10.94 14.75 5.93
N MET A 79 -11.21 13.45 6.07
CA MET A 79 -12.55 12.98 6.41
C MET A 79 -13.00 13.45 7.80
N LEU A 80 -12.10 13.50 8.78
CA LEU A 80 -12.40 14.00 10.12
C LEU A 80 -12.64 15.52 10.16
N GLN A 81 -11.99 16.27 9.28
CA GLN A 81 -12.15 17.73 9.20
C GLN A 81 -13.43 18.16 8.46
N GLN A 82 -14.03 17.27 7.67
CA GLN A 82 -15.27 17.60 6.95
C GLN A 82 -16.43 17.76 7.94
N PRO A 83 -17.18 18.88 7.87
CA PRO A 83 -18.37 19.06 8.69
C PRO A 83 -19.35 17.94 8.43
N ASP A 84 -20.12 17.56 9.45
CA ASP A 84 -21.22 16.62 9.26
C ASP A 84 -22.21 17.22 8.26
N SER A 85 -22.37 16.55 7.12
CA SER A 85 -23.29 16.99 6.06
C SER A 85 -24.74 16.73 6.44
N GLY A 86 -25.00 15.94 7.50
CA GLY A 86 -26.35 15.60 7.95
C GLY A 86 -27.19 14.91 6.87
N CYS A 87 -26.56 14.32 5.85
CA CYS A 87 -27.25 13.85 4.66
C CYS A 87 -28.11 12.61 4.91
N CYS A 88 -27.85 11.90 6.01
CA CYS A 88 -28.65 10.77 6.49
C CYS A 88 -28.33 10.49 7.97
N ARG A 89 -29.16 9.68 8.65
CA ARG A 89 -29.03 9.37 10.08
C ARG A 89 -27.72 8.64 10.42
N ASP A 90 -27.22 7.85 9.47
CA ASP A 90 -25.99 7.06 9.63
C ASP A 90 -24.72 7.77 9.12
N CYS A 91 -24.81 9.04 8.69
CA CYS A 91 -23.70 9.75 8.04
C CYS A 91 -22.42 9.76 8.90
N VAL A 92 -22.54 10.11 10.18
CA VAL A 92 -21.42 10.14 11.13
C VAL A 92 -20.82 8.75 11.31
N ARG A 93 -21.66 7.71 11.43
CA ARG A 93 -21.21 6.33 11.64
C ARG A 93 -20.44 5.81 10.42
N VAL A 94 -20.94 6.08 9.22
CA VAL A 94 -20.24 5.75 7.97
C VAL A 94 -18.90 6.46 7.89
N ARG A 95 -18.85 7.78 8.19
CA ARG A 95 -17.61 8.54 8.20
C ARG A 95 -16.57 7.96 9.16
N LEU A 96 -16.97 7.62 10.39
CA LEU A 96 -16.06 7.02 11.37
C LEU A 96 -15.55 5.65 10.92
N ARG A 97 -16.41 4.82 10.31
CA ARG A 97 -16.00 3.52 9.76
C ARG A 97 -15.01 3.67 8.61
N VAL A 98 -15.24 4.63 7.72
CA VAL A 98 -14.32 4.96 6.61
C VAL A 98 -12.97 5.46 7.13
N VAL A 99 -12.97 6.29 8.18
CA VAL A 99 -11.73 6.74 8.83
C VAL A 99 -10.97 5.55 9.43
N ALA A 100 -11.68 4.61 10.07
CA ALA A 100 -11.08 3.38 10.58
C ALA A 100 -10.43 2.56 9.46
N SER A 101 -11.12 2.38 8.32
CA SER A 101 -10.56 1.73 7.12
C SER A 101 -9.25 2.36 6.67
N LEU A 102 -9.24 3.69 6.54
CA LEU A 102 -8.09 4.44 6.05
C LEU A 102 -6.90 4.31 7.00
N ARG A 103 -7.15 4.33 8.31
CA ARG A 103 -6.10 4.14 9.32
C ARG A 103 -5.55 2.71 9.33
N ALA A 104 -6.42 1.70 9.27
CA ALA A 104 -6.01 0.30 9.16
C ALA A 104 -5.16 0.05 7.90
N ASN A 105 -5.58 0.63 6.78
CA ASN A 105 -4.87 0.55 5.51
C ASN A 105 -3.49 1.26 5.58
N ALA A 106 -3.41 2.41 6.24
CA ALA A 106 -2.14 3.08 6.50
C ALA A 106 -1.19 2.21 7.35
N ALA A 107 -1.70 1.62 8.44
CA ALA A 107 -0.93 0.73 9.31
C ALA A 107 -0.42 -0.52 8.55
N TRP A 108 -1.26 -1.11 7.70
CA TRP A 108 -0.88 -2.22 6.83
C TRP A 108 0.29 -1.86 5.89
N HIS A 109 0.26 -0.66 5.30
CA HIS A 109 1.35 -0.18 4.46
C HIS A 109 2.62 0.15 5.27
N GLU A 110 2.50 0.70 6.48
CA GLU A 110 3.64 0.94 7.37
C GLU A 110 4.35 -0.35 7.78
N GLU A 111 3.58 -1.40 7.98
CA GLU A 111 4.14 -2.73 8.25
C GLU A 111 4.92 -3.26 7.05
N TRP A 112 4.44 -3.03 5.81
CA TRP A 112 5.23 -3.32 4.60
C TRP A 112 6.52 -2.52 4.50
N VAL A 113 6.53 -1.26 4.95
CA VAL A 113 7.77 -0.46 5.05
C VAL A 113 8.72 -1.16 6.00
N ARG A 114 8.27 -1.48 7.22
CA ARG A 114 9.08 -2.16 8.25
C ARG A 114 9.68 -3.47 7.73
N ILE A 115 8.87 -4.34 7.15
CA ILE A 115 9.30 -5.62 6.58
C ILE A 115 10.34 -5.40 5.49
N SER A 116 10.07 -4.49 4.55
CA SER A 116 10.96 -4.25 3.41
C SER A 116 12.31 -3.68 3.86
N THR A 117 12.30 -2.76 4.81
CA THR A 117 13.51 -2.18 5.41
C THR A 117 14.33 -3.21 6.17
N LEU A 118 13.71 -4.02 7.03
CA LEU A 118 14.41 -5.07 7.78
C LEU A 118 15.08 -6.08 6.86
N ARG A 119 14.37 -6.51 5.81
CA ARG A 119 14.92 -7.43 4.80
C ARG A 119 16.07 -6.80 4.02
N LEU A 120 15.96 -5.52 3.67
CA LEU A 120 17.03 -4.81 2.99
C LEU A 120 18.29 -4.71 3.85
N GLN A 121 18.15 -4.31 5.12
CA GLN A 121 19.25 -4.21 6.06
C GLN A 121 19.99 -5.55 6.24
N ALA A 122 19.26 -6.65 6.39
CA ALA A 122 19.86 -7.98 6.47
C ALA A 122 20.72 -8.29 5.23
N LEU A 123 20.19 -8.02 4.02
CA LEU A 123 20.92 -8.24 2.77
C LEU A 123 22.12 -7.31 2.59
N GLU A 124 22.06 -6.09 3.14
CA GLU A 124 23.18 -5.15 3.12
C GLU A 124 24.30 -5.57 4.07
N GLN A 125 23.96 -6.25 5.17
CA GLN A 125 24.91 -6.81 6.14
C GLN A 125 25.42 -8.20 5.78
N GLY A 126 24.97 -8.78 4.65
CA GLY A 126 25.35 -10.14 4.23
C GLY A 126 24.67 -11.26 5.04
N HIS A 127 23.62 -10.93 5.80
CA HIS A 127 22.81 -11.89 6.52
C HIS A 127 21.70 -12.46 5.62
N PRO A 128 21.23 -13.70 5.91
CA PRO A 128 20.05 -14.24 5.24
C PRO A 128 18.84 -13.32 5.48
N SER A 129 17.99 -13.18 4.48
CA SER A 129 16.78 -12.37 4.60
C SER A 129 15.85 -12.99 5.66
N PRO A 130 15.30 -12.20 6.61
CA PRO A 130 14.35 -12.72 7.58
C PRO A 130 13.10 -13.25 6.88
N PRO A 131 12.40 -14.22 7.49
CA PRO A 131 11.16 -14.78 6.96
C PRO A 131 10.14 -13.66 6.67
N LEU A 132 9.44 -13.78 5.54
CA LEU A 132 8.35 -12.88 5.21
C LEU A 132 7.15 -13.19 6.12
N THR A 133 6.87 -12.29 7.05
CA THR A 133 5.59 -12.28 7.76
C THR A 133 4.70 -11.28 7.04
N LEU A 134 3.64 -11.76 6.39
CA LEU A 134 2.72 -10.88 5.69
C LEU A 134 1.98 -9.98 6.69
N PRO A 135 1.80 -8.68 6.38
CA PRO A 135 1.03 -7.80 7.24
C PRO A 135 -0.44 -8.21 7.25
N HIS A 136 -1.02 -8.23 8.45
CA HIS A 136 -2.44 -8.42 8.65
C HIS A 136 -3.13 -7.06 8.66
N LEU A 137 -4.25 -6.94 7.94
CA LEU A 137 -5.11 -5.77 7.99
C LEU A 137 -6.03 -5.92 9.21
N ASP A 138 -5.74 -5.17 10.28
CA ASP A 138 -6.56 -5.16 11.49
C ASP A 138 -7.31 -3.83 11.63
N LEU A 139 -8.63 -3.90 11.61
CA LEU A 139 -9.52 -2.75 11.73
C LEU A 139 -9.82 -2.39 13.19
N GLN A 140 -9.74 -3.36 14.09
CA GLN A 140 -10.28 -3.25 15.45
C GLN A 140 -9.61 -2.13 16.28
N PRO A 141 -8.29 -1.91 16.22
CA PRO A 141 -7.63 -0.80 16.92
C PRO A 141 -8.04 0.59 16.41
N HIS A 142 -8.70 0.67 15.26
CA HIS A 142 -9.03 1.93 14.58
C HIS A 142 -10.52 2.25 14.59
N LEU A 143 -11.38 1.32 15.01
CA LEU A 143 -12.80 1.54 15.16
C LEU A 143 -13.09 2.49 16.33
N ALA A 144 -13.96 3.46 16.08
CA ALA A 144 -14.51 4.28 17.15
C ALA A 144 -15.50 3.47 18.00
N GLU A 145 -15.61 3.80 19.29
CA GLU A 145 -16.53 3.13 20.20
C GLU A 145 -17.97 3.12 19.65
N GLY A 146 -18.62 1.95 19.67
CA GLY A 146 -19.99 1.77 19.17
C GLY A 146 -20.13 1.74 17.63
N VAL A 147 -19.02 1.78 16.88
CA VAL A 147 -19.02 1.58 15.42
C VAL A 147 -18.64 0.12 15.12
N PRO A 148 -19.55 -0.71 14.59
CA PRO A 148 -19.22 -2.09 14.25
C PRO A 148 -18.30 -2.14 13.02
N GLU A 149 -17.55 -3.24 12.90
CA GLU A 149 -16.72 -3.53 11.74
C GLU A 149 -17.55 -3.67 10.47
N ASP A 150 -18.68 -4.36 10.55
CA ASP A 150 -19.65 -4.43 9.47
C ASP A 150 -20.85 -3.54 9.78
N LEU A 151 -21.00 -2.46 9.01
CA LEU A 151 -22.19 -1.63 9.09
C LEU A 151 -23.32 -2.34 8.32
N PRO A 152 -24.40 -2.80 8.98
CA PRO A 152 -25.47 -3.53 8.31
C PRO A 152 -26.08 -2.70 7.18
N PRO A 153 -26.62 -3.32 6.11
CA PRO A 153 -27.42 -2.64 5.10
C PRO A 153 -28.55 -1.88 5.78
N SER A 154 -28.46 -0.55 5.84
CA SER A 154 -29.40 0.31 6.57
C SER A 154 -30.24 1.10 5.57
N ILE A 155 -31.56 1.08 5.76
CA ILE A 155 -32.52 1.91 5.01
C ILE A 155 -32.31 3.41 5.30
N ASP A 156 -31.59 3.75 6.37
CA ASP A 156 -31.35 5.11 6.83
C ASP A 156 -30.03 5.71 6.27
N ARG A 157 -29.38 5.04 5.29
CA ARG A 157 -28.21 5.56 4.56
C ARG A 157 -28.60 6.10 3.19
N CYS A 158 -28.10 7.29 2.84
CA CYS A 158 -28.22 7.80 1.49
C CYS A 158 -27.24 7.10 0.52
N ALA A 159 -27.53 7.18 -0.79
CA ALA A 159 -26.70 6.57 -1.83
C ALA A 159 -25.23 7.00 -1.78
N ALA A 160 -24.94 8.28 -1.48
CA ALA A 160 -23.58 8.79 -1.38
C ALA A 160 -22.79 8.17 -0.20
N CYS A 161 -23.44 7.99 0.96
CA CYS A 161 -22.82 7.31 2.11
C CYS A 161 -22.58 5.83 1.81
N GLN A 162 -23.51 5.19 1.09
CA GLN A 162 -23.35 3.80 0.67
C GLN A 162 -22.17 3.64 -0.30
N GLU A 163 -22.09 4.48 -1.33
CA GLU A 163 -20.99 4.46 -2.30
C GLU A 163 -19.63 4.69 -1.64
N ALA A 164 -19.54 5.65 -0.71
CA ALA A 164 -18.32 5.89 0.05
C ALA A 164 -17.90 4.64 0.84
N LEU A 165 -18.83 4.03 1.57
CA LEU A 165 -18.56 2.81 2.34
C LEU A 165 -18.10 1.66 1.43
N ASP A 166 -18.82 1.41 0.34
CA ASP A 166 -18.51 0.31 -0.59
C ASP A 166 -17.14 0.46 -1.24
N LYS A 167 -16.76 1.69 -1.60
CA LYS A 167 -15.42 1.96 -2.13
C LYS A 167 -14.31 1.62 -1.14
N HIS A 168 -14.50 1.91 0.15
CA HIS A 168 -13.51 1.61 1.17
C HIS A 168 -13.46 0.12 1.52
N LEU A 169 -14.62 -0.54 1.61
CA LEU A 169 -14.70 -2.00 1.77
C LEU A 169 -14.05 -2.75 0.59
N PHE A 170 -14.22 -2.25 -0.64
CA PHE A 170 -13.53 -2.81 -1.79
C PHE A 170 -12.01 -2.72 -1.65
N LEU A 171 -11.47 -1.58 -1.19
CA LEU A 171 -10.03 -1.42 -0.97
C LEU A 171 -9.50 -2.34 0.14
N GLU A 172 -10.27 -2.54 1.22
CA GLU A 172 -9.93 -3.52 2.28
C GLU A 172 -9.80 -4.93 1.70
N ARG A 173 -10.78 -5.35 0.88
CA ARG A 173 -10.78 -6.67 0.23
C ARG A 173 -9.64 -6.85 -0.77
N ASP A 174 -9.34 -5.81 -1.57
CA ASP A 174 -8.22 -5.84 -2.51
C ASP A 174 -6.87 -6.00 -1.78
N LEU A 175 -6.70 -5.37 -0.61
CA LEU A 175 -5.47 -5.53 0.17
C LEU A 175 -5.32 -6.92 0.79
N LEU A 176 -6.42 -7.48 1.29
CA LEU A 176 -6.44 -8.87 1.77
C LEU A 176 -6.04 -9.82 0.63
N ALA A 177 -6.61 -9.66 -0.56
CA ALA A 177 -6.27 -10.47 -1.72
C ALA A 177 -4.81 -10.28 -2.19
N ARG A 178 -4.23 -9.08 -2.05
CA ARG A 178 -2.83 -8.80 -2.41
C ARG A 178 -1.83 -9.34 -1.40
N ALA A 179 -2.18 -9.40 -0.12
CA ALA A 179 -1.34 -10.04 0.89
C ALA A 179 -1.11 -11.51 0.52
N ASP A 180 -2.14 -12.20 0.03
CA ASP A 180 -2.06 -13.61 -0.39
C ASP A 180 -1.25 -13.84 -1.69
N ALA A 181 -1.02 -12.79 -2.48
CA ALA A 181 -0.44 -12.88 -3.83
C ALA A 181 1.02 -12.40 -3.96
N ASP A 182 1.67 -11.88 -2.91
CA ASP A 182 3.08 -11.44 -2.94
C ASP A 182 3.96 -12.49 -2.20
N PRO A 183 4.52 -13.50 -2.91
CA PRO A 183 5.38 -14.53 -2.32
C PRO A 183 6.74 -14.00 -1.83
#